data_AF-A0A502L5Q6-F1
#
_entry.id   AF-A0A502L5Q6-F1
#
_cell.length_a   1.000
_cell.length_b   1.000
_cell.length_c   1.000
_cell.angle_alpha   90.00
_cell.angle_beta   90.00
_cell.angle_gamma   90.00
#
_symmetry.space_group_name_H-M   'P 1'
#
loop_
_entity.id
_entity.type
_entity.pdbx_description
1 polymer ?
#
loop_
_entity_poly.entity_id
_entity_poly.type
_entity_poly.pdbx_seq_one_letter_code
_entity_poly.pdbx_strand_id
1 'polypeptide(L)'
;MNKVKNYTTVNQKNTKKLMFWTAAWVISMAIAAFAPRFIWDFNTTLTIIGVLLNIAAGLGMLLANRQYLIDLDEMQRKIMLEAMGLTLGVGLVFGLSYELFEDIKLINSEPEISHVVIVMAITYLIANIKGHRKYQ
;
A
#
# COMPACT_ATOMS: atom_id res chain seq x y z
N MET A 1 0.50 -6.99 36.22
CA MET A 1 1.64 -7.20 35.29
C MET A 1 1.37 -8.12 34.08
N ASN A 2 0.21 -8.81 33.98
CA ASN A 2 -0.05 -9.77 32.88
C ASN A 2 -0.66 -9.20 31.59
N LYS A 3 -1.22 -7.98 31.58
CA LYS A 3 -1.81 -7.40 30.36
C LYS A 3 -0.76 -6.94 29.33
N VAL A 4 0.33 -6.31 29.79
CA VAL A 4 1.35 -5.71 28.90
C VAL A 4 2.08 -6.77 28.06
N LYS A 5 2.32 -7.97 28.61
CA LYS A 5 2.95 -9.09 27.88
C LYS A 5 2.09 -9.63 26.73
N ASN A 6 0.76 -9.51 26.81
CA ASN A 6 -0.16 -9.98 25.77
C ASN A 6 -0.24 -9.01 24.58
N TYR A 7 -0.22 -7.69 24.82
CA TYR A 7 -0.25 -6.70 23.73
C TYR A 7 1.00 -6.76 22.86
N THR A 8 2.18 -6.91 23.45
CA THR A 8 3.44 -6.95 22.70
C THR A 8 3.58 -8.22 21.87
N THR A 9 3.14 -9.38 22.38
CA THR A 9 3.16 -10.65 21.63
C THR A 9 2.13 -10.69 20.50
N VAL A 10 0.93 -10.13 20.70
CA VAL A 10 -0.09 -10.01 19.65
C VAL A 10 0.41 -9.08 18.53
N ASN A 11 0.98 -7.92 18.88
CA ASN A 11 1.52 -6.98 17.89
C ASN A 11 2.66 -7.61 17.09
N GLN A 12 3.61 -8.29 17.73
CA GLN A 12 4.69 -8.99 17.02
C GLN A 12 4.17 -10.05 16.04
N LYS A 13 3.14 -10.80 16.43
CA LYS A 13 2.52 -11.81 15.55
C LYS A 13 1.85 -11.15 14.34
N ASN A 14 1.12 -10.06 14.55
CA ASN A 14 0.41 -9.36 13.49
C ASN A 14 1.36 -8.60 12.57
N THR A 15 2.43 -8.00 13.07
CA THR A 15 3.49 -7.41 12.24
C THR A 15 4.13 -8.46 11.34
N LYS A 16 4.43 -9.66 11.85
CA LYS A 16 4.96 -10.76 11.03
C LYS A 16 3.95 -11.22 9.97
N LYS A 17 2.67 -11.34 10.35
CA LYS A 17 1.58 -11.68 9.41
C LYS A 17 1.45 -10.62 8.31
N LEU A 18 1.48 -9.35 8.67
CA LEU A 18 1.46 -8.23 7.72
C LEU A 18 2.67 -8.28 6.79
N MET A 19 3.88 -8.44 7.33
CA MET A 19 5.10 -8.56 6.54
C MET A 19 5.02 -9.72 5.52
N PHE A 20 4.54 -10.88 5.95
CA PHE A 20 4.36 -12.04 5.08
C PHE A 20 3.36 -11.75 3.95
N TRP A 21 2.19 -11.20 4.26
CA TRP A 21 1.18 -10.90 3.23
C TRP A 21 1.63 -9.80 2.28
N THR A 22 2.33 -8.78 2.78
CA THR A 22 2.92 -7.73 1.93
C THR A 22 3.98 -8.31 1.01
N ALA A 23 4.88 -9.16 1.52
CA ALA A 23 5.89 -9.82 0.69
C ALA A 23 5.27 -10.74 -0.36
N ALA A 24 4.28 -11.55 0.04
CA ALA A 24 3.54 -12.43 -0.88
C ALA A 24 2.85 -11.64 -2.00
N TRP A 25 2.20 -10.52 -1.66
CA TRP A 25 1.57 -9.64 -2.64
C TRP A 25 2.61 -9.00 -3.59
N VAL A 26 3.71 -8.46 -3.08
CA VAL A 26 4.77 -7.86 -3.92
C VAL A 26 5.40 -8.90 -4.86
N ILE A 27 5.67 -10.11 -4.36
CA ILE A 27 6.19 -11.22 -5.19
C ILE A 27 5.17 -11.59 -6.27
N SER A 28 3.89 -11.71 -5.92
CA SER A 28 2.85 -11.99 -6.91
C SER A 28 2.70 -10.88 -7.96
N MET A 29 2.95 -9.62 -7.58
CA MET A 29 2.93 -8.47 -8.50
C MET A 29 4.09 -8.56 -9.48
N ALA A 30 5.29 -8.89 -8.99
CA ALA A 30 6.46 -9.11 -9.84
C ALA A 30 6.22 -10.26 -10.82
N ILE A 31 5.63 -11.37 -10.36
CA ILE A 31 5.25 -12.49 -11.24
C ILE A 31 4.23 -12.03 -12.28
N ALA A 32 3.15 -11.36 -11.89
CA ALA A 32 2.12 -10.90 -12.84
C ALA A 32 2.66 -9.90 -13.88
N ALA A 33 3.61 -9.04 -13.50
CA ALA A 33 4.20 -8.04 -14.39
C ALA A 33 5.27 -8.62 -15.33
N PHE A 34 6.13 -9.52 -14.84
CA PHE A 34 7.30 -9.99 -15.57
C PHE A 34 7.12 -11.36 -16.20
N ALA A 35 6.37 -12.27 -15.56
CA ALA A 35 6.29 -13.64 -16.00
C ALA A 35 5.67 -13.81 -17.42
N PRO A 36 4.61 -13.07 -17.81
CA PRO A 36 4.09 -13.11 -19.19
C PRO A 36 5.15 -12.83 -20.26
N ARG A 37 6.09 -11.92 -19.96
CA ARG A 37 7.15 -11.51 -20.88
C ARG A 37 8.34 -12.47 -20.91
N PHE A 38 8.69 -13.11 -19.79
CA PHE A 38 9.96 -13.85 -19.64
C PHE A 38 9.82 -15.37 -19.54
N ILE A 39 8.64 -15.91 -19.19
CA ILE A 39 8.48 -17.34 -18.91
C ILE A 39 7.32 -18.00 -19.72
N TRP A 40 6.30 -17.23 -20.16
CA TRP A 40 4.97 -17.76 -20.52
C TRP A 40 4.60 -17.39 -21.96
N ASP A 41 5.49 -16.70 -22.69
CA ASP A 41 5.33 -16.19 -24.06
C ASP A 41 3.96 -15.52 -24.31
N PHE A 42 3.54 -14.65 -23.40
CA PHE A 42 2.24 -13.95 -23.45
C PHE A 42 1.02 -14.87 -23.54
N ASN A 43 1.10 -16.11 -23.03
CA ASN A 43 -0.05 -16.98 -22.92
C ASN A 43 -1.15 -16.30 -22.08
N THR A 44 -2.28 -16.03 -22.73
CA THR A 44 -3.38 -15.25 -22.16
C THR A 44 -4.01 -15.96 -20.96
N THR A 45 -4.23 -17.27 -21.04
CA THR A 45 -4.85 -18.06 -19.97
C THR A 45 -3.99 -18.02 -18.70
N LEU A 46 -2.69 -18.27 -18.84
CA LEU A 46 -1.80 -18.24 -17.70
C LEU A 46 -1.70 -16.81 -17.12
N THR A 47 -1.58 -15.78 -17.97
CA THR A 47 -1.54 -14.37 -17.52
C THR A 47 -2.79 -13.99 -16.70
N ILE A 48 -3.98 -14.40 -17.13
CA ILE A 48 -5.23 -14.16 -16.38
C ILE A 48 -5.15 -14.82 -14.99
N ILE A 49 -4.70 -16.08 -14.91
CA ILE A 49 -4.54 -16.78 -13.63
C ILE A 49 -3.54 -16.03 -12.73
N GLY A 50 -2.42 -15.56 -13.28
CA GLY A 50 -1.41 -14.79 -12.55
C GLY A 50 -1.97 -13.50 -11.96
N VAL A 51 -2.74 -12.74 -12.74
CA VAL A 51 -3.41 -11.51 -12.28
C VAL A 51 -4.45 -11.81 -11.20
N LEU A 52 -5.26 -12.86 -11.35
CA LEU A 52 -6.24 -13.26 -10.35
C LEU A 52 -5.58 -13.64 -9.02
N LEU A 53 -4.45 -14.37 -9.07
CA LEU A 53 -3.66 -14.69 -7.88
C LEU A 53 -3.07 -13.44 -7.22
N ASN A 54 -2.60 -12.47 -8.01
CA ASN A 54 -2.13 -11.19 -7.49
C ASN A 54 -3.23 -10.42 -6.76
N ILE A 55 -4.44 -10.37 -7.33
CA ILE A 55 -5.61 -9.74 -6.69
C ILE A 55 -5.95 -10.45 -5.38
N ALA A 56 -5.99 -11.78 -5.38
CA ALA A 56 -6.26 -12.57 -4.18
C ALA A 56 -5.21 -12.32 -3.06
N ALA A 57 -3.92 -12.26 -3.42
CA ALA A 57 -2.86 -11.91 -2.49
C ALA A 57 -3.00 -10.46 -1.97
N GLY A 58 -3.42 -9.54 -2.84
CA GLY A 58 -3.68 -8.14 -2.48
C GLY A 58 -4.82 -8.00 -1.47
N LEU A 59 -5.92 -8.76 -1.64
CA LEU A 59 -7.00 -8.82 -0.66
C LEU A 59 -6.52 -9.37 0.70
N GLY A 60 -5.67 -10.41 0.68
CA GLY A 60 -5.04 -10.95 1.88
C GLY A 60 -4.18 -9.91 2.61
N MET A 61 -3.37 -9.15 1.87
CA MET A 61 -2.58 -8.03 2.40
C MET A 61 -3.47 -6.93 3.00
N LEU A 62 -4.56 -6.55 2.33
CA LEU A 62 -5.50 -5.55 2.84
C LEU A 62 -6.12 -5.97 4.18
N LEU A 63 -6.58 -7.22 4.28
CA LEU A 63 -7.15 -7.78 5.52
C LEU A 63 -6.11 -7.85 6.65
N ALA A 64 -4.86 -8.23 6.32
CA ALA A 64 -3.76 -8.25 7.29
C ALA A 64 -3.41 -6.84 7.79
N ASN A 65 -3.38 -5.84 6.90
CA ASN A 65 -3.13 -4.45 7.26
C ASN A 65 -4.25 -3.89 8.15
N ARG A 66 -5.51 -4.18 7.83
CA ARG A 66 -6.65 -3.80 8.68
C ARG A 66 -6.53 -4.39 10.08
N GLN A 67 -6.22 -5.68 10.19
CA GLN A 67 -6.03 -6.33 11.50
C GLN A 67 -4.87 -5.70 12.28
N TYR A 68 -3.74 -5.46 11.61
CA TYR A 68 -2.60 -4.78 12.21
C TYR A 68 -2.99 -3.41 12.80
N LEU A 69 -3.70 -2.57 12.05
CA LEU A 69 -4.13 -1.25 12.52
C LEU A 69 -5.06 -1.29 13.74
N ILE A 70 -5.95 -2.28 13.82
CA ILE A 70 -6.89 -2.42 14.94
C ILE A 70 -6.16 -2.77 16.24
N ASP A 71 -5.08 -3.57 16.13
CA ASP A 71 -4.34 -4.08 17.27
C ASP A 71 -3.25 -3.11 17.78
N LEU A 72 -2.98 -2.03 17.05
CA LEU A 72 -2.13 -0.93 17.52
C LEU A 72 -2.73 -0.22 18.73
N ASP A 73 -1.85 0.41 19.52
CA ASP A 73 -2.31 1.33 20.57
C ASP A 73 -3.02 2.55 19.97
N GLU A 74 -3.81 3.24 20.79
CA GLU A 74 -4.66 4.34 20.34
C GLU A 74 -3.87 5.49 19.69
N MET A 75 -2.68 5.79 20.22
CA MET A 75 -1.84 6.88 19.72
C MET A 75 -1.26 6.51 18.34
N GLN A 76 -0.65 5.33 18.22
CA GLN A 76 -0.09 4.84 16.95
C GLN A 76 -1.19 4.68 15.89
N ARG A 77 -2.34 4.11 16.25
CA ARG A 77 -3.47 3.95 15.34
C ARG A 77 -3.96 5.30 14.83
N LYS A 78 -4.07 6.31 15.71
CA LYS A 78 -4.48 7.66 15.33
C LYS A 78 -3.51 8.29 14.34
N ILE A 79 -2.20 8.24 14.63
CA ILE A 79 -1.16 8.77 13.73
C ILE A 79 -1.25 8.12 12.35
N MET A 80 -1.33 6.79 12.30
CA MET A 80 -1.38 6.07 11.03
C MET A 80 -2.66 6.38 10.24
N LEU A 81 -3.83 6.47 10.89
CA LEU A 81 -5.08 6.80 10.23
C LEU A 81 -5.11 8.24 9.71
N GLU A 82 -4.61 9.21 10.48
CA GLU A 82 -4.46 10.60 10.02
C GLU A 82 -3.53 10.68 8.80
N ALA A 83 -2.41 9.96 8.83
CA ALA A 83 -1.47 9.89 7.71
C ALA A 83 -2.10 9.22 6.47
N MET A 84 -2.87 8.15 6.64
CA MET A 84 -3.61 7.48 5.54
C MET A 84 -4.66 8.42 4.95
N GLY A 85 -5.44 9.12 5.78
CA GLY A 85 -6.45 10.08 5.33
C GLY A 85 -5.84 11.22 4.51
N LEU A 86 -4.72 11.80 4.99
CA LEU A 86 -4.00 12.84 4.25
C LEU A 86 -3.48 12.33 2.91
N THR A 87 -2.91 11.13 2.90
CA THR A 87 -2.34 10.52 1.69
C THR A 87 -3.41 10.25 0.64
N LEU A 88 -4.58 9.77 1.05
CA LEU A 88 -5.72 9.58 0.16
C LEU A 88 -6.19 10.91 -0.45
N GLY A 89 -6.31 11.97 0.38
CA GLY A 89 -6.69 13.30 -0.10
C GLY A 89 -5.69 13.88 -1.10
N VAL A 90 -4.38 13.80 -0.80
CA VAL A 90 -3.32 14.27 -1.70
C VAL A 90 -3.29 13.46 -2.99
N GLY A 91 -3.41 12.13 -2.91
CA GLY A 91 -3.44 11.25 -4.08
C GLY A 91 -4.60 11.58 -5.01
N LEU A 92 -5.80 11.83 -4.46
CA LEU A 92 -6.99 12.18 -5.24
C LEU A 92 -6.87 13.56 -5.90
N VAL A 93 -6.44 14.58 -5.15
CA VAL A 93 -6.27 15.94 -5.70
C VAL A 93 -5.18 15.98 -6.76
N PHE A 94 -4.03 15.36 -6.49
CA PHE A 94 -2.90 15.32 -7.42
C PHE A 94 -3.23 14.48 -8.66
N GLY A 95 -3.79 13.28 -8.49
CA GLY A 95 -4.14 12.39 -9.59
C GLY A 95 -5.11 13.03 -10.59
N LEU A 96 -6.22 13.58 -10.10
CA LEU A 96 -7.21 14.26 -10.96
C LEU A 96 -6.64 15.52 -11.63
N SER A 97 -5.83 16.29 -10.90
CA SER A 97 -5.19 17.48 -11.49
C SER A 97 -4.18 17.09 -12.56
N TYR A 98 -3.46 15.98 -12.36
CA TYR A 98 -2.43 15.52 -13.28
C TYR A 98 -3.02 15.02 -14.61
N GLU A 99 -4.15 14.30 -14.55
CA GLU A 99 -4.95 13.93 -15.72
C GLU A 99 -5.42 15.20 -16.48
N LEU A 100 -5.97 16.19 -15.77
CA LEU A 100 -6.39 17.45 -16.38
C LEU A 100 -5.26 18.21 -17.08
N PHE A 101 -4.03 18.17 -16.58
CA PHE A 101 -2.87 18.84 -17.19
C PHE A 101 -2.46 18.21 -18.53
N GLU A 102 -2.63 16.90 -18.68
CA GLU A 102 -2.42 16.20 -19.94
C GLU A 102 -3.51 16.58 -20.96
N ASP A 103 -4.79 16.54 -20.55
CA ASP A 103 -5.93 16.85 -21.41
C ASP A 103 -5.82 18.22 -22.09
N ILE A 104 -5.30 19.22 -21.37
CA ILE A 104 -5.10 20.58 -21.87
C ILE A 104 -3.73 20.80 -22.53
N LYS A 105 -2.95 19.73 -22.74
CA LYS A 105 -1.61 19.71 -23.36
C LYS A 105 -0.60 20.67 -22.71
N LEU A 106 -0.75 20.94 -21.41
CA LEU A 106 0.21 21.77 -20.68
C LEU A 106 1.49 21.01 -20.33
N ILE A 107 1.42 19.68 -20.27
CA ILE A 107 2.54 18.79 -19.97
C ILE A 107 2.60 17.70 -21.04
N ASN A 108 3.80 17.37 -21.52
CA ASN A 108 4.04 16.31 -22.52
C ASN A 108 4.23 14.91 -21.92
N SER A 109 4.17 14.79 -20.59
CA SER A 109 4.32 13.53 -19.86
C SER A 109 2.95 12.87 -19.66
N GLU A 110 2.81 11.62 -20.10
CA GLU A 110 1.60 10.82 -19.91
C GLU A 110 1.36 10.53 -18.41
N PRO A 111 0.12 10.73 -17.91
CA PRO A 111 -0.24 10.43 -16.54
C PRO A 111 -0.19 8.94 -16.19
N GLU A 112 0.97 8.48 -15.72
CA GLU A 112 1.06 7.13 -15.17
C GLU A 112 0.64 7.07 -13.70
N ILE A 113 -0.04 5.98 -13.33
CA ILE A 113 -0.40 5.63 -11.95
C ILE A 113 0.84 5.61 -11.04
N SER A 114 2.01 5.27 -11.59
CA SER A 114 3.30 5.23 -10.88
C SER A 114 3.64 6.58 -10.22
N HIS A 115 3.44 7.70 -10.93
CA HIS A 115 3.72 9.05 -10.42
C HIS A 115 2.85 9.39 -9.21
N VAL A 116 1.56 9.07 -9.28
CA VAL A 116 0.60 9.31 -8.18
C VAL A 116 0.99 8.47 -6.97
N VAL A 117 1.34 7.19 -7.16
CA VAL A 117 1.75 6.29 -6.07
C VAL A 117 3.02 6.80 -5.38
N ILE A 118 3.99 7.35 -6.12
CA ILE A 118 5.22 7.94 -5.54
C ILE A 118 4.87 9.15 -4.66
N VAL A 119 4.04 10.06 -5.14
CA VAL A 119 3.60 11.23 -4.38
C VAL A 119 2.87 10.79 -3.11
N MET A 120 1.98 9.80 -3.21
CA MET A 120 1.28 9.22 -2.07
C MET A 120 2.25 8.60 -1.05
N ALA A 121 3.25 7.83 -1.50
CA ALA A 121 4.23 7.21 -0.61
C ALA A 121 5.05 8.25 0.16
N ILE A 122 5.53 9.30 -0.52
CA ILE A 122 6.28 10.40 0.12
C ILE A 122 5.39 11.14 1.13
N THR A 123 4.15 11.43 0.75
CA THR A 123 3.16 12.10 1.63
C THR A 123 2.92 11.29 2.88
N TYR A 124 2.72 9.98 2.73
CA TYR A 124 2.49 9.07 3.84
C TYR A 124 3.68 9.02 4.82
N LEU A 125 4.90 8.95 4.30
CA LEU A 125 6.12 8.95 5.12
C LEU A 125 6.26 10.25 5.92
N ILE A 126 6.11 11.40 5.26
CA ILE A 126 6.20 12.71 5.91
C ILE A 126 5.12 12.86 6.98
N ALA A 127 3.88 12.44 6.68
CA ALA A 127 2.76 12.51 7.59
C ALA A 127 2.98 11.66 8.85
N ASN A 128 3.48 10.43 8.69
CA ASN A 128 3.81 9.57 9.83
C ASN A 128 4.94 10.15 10.69
N ILE A 129 6.02 10.66 10.09
CA ILE A 129 7.15 11.25 10.83
C ILE A 129 6.67 12.47 11.63
N LYS A 130 5.88 13.36 10.99
CA LYS A 130 5.31 14.53 11.67
C LYS A 130 4.34 14.13 12.78
N GLY A 131 3.50 13.14 12.54
CA GLY A 131 2.58 12.60 13.55
C GLY A 131 3.34 12.06 14.76
N HIS A 132 4.35 11.22 14.54
CA HIS A 132 5.16 10.67 15.62
C HIS A 132 5.85 11.76 16.46
N ARG A 133 6.45 12.76 15.82
CA ARG A 133 7.08 13.90 16.52
C ARG A 133 6.11 14.77 17.32
N LYS A 134 4.83 14.82 16.94
CA LYS A 134 3.81 15.64 17.62
C LYS A 134 3.32 14.99 18.93
N TYR A 135 3.37 13.66 19.02
CA TYR A 135 2.88 12.89 20.17
C TYR A 135 4.01 12.31 21.05
N GLN A 136 5.27 12.58 20.72
CA GLN A 136 6.41 12.47 21.64
C GLN A 136 6.43 13.66 22.59
#